data_AF-A0A948PPN2-F1
#
_entry.id   AF-A0A948PPN2-F1
#
_cell.length_a   1.000
_cell.length_b   1.000
_cell.length_c   1.000
_cell.angle_alpha   90.00
_cell.angle_beta   90.00
_cell.angle_gamma   90.00
#
_symmetry.space_group_name_H-M   'P 1'
#
loop_
_entity.id
_entity.type
_entity.pdbx_description
1 polymer ?
#
loop_
_entity_poly.entity_id
_entity_poly.type
_entity_poly.pdbx_seq_one_letter_code
_entity_poly.pdbx_strand_id
1 'polypeptide(L)'
;HDPVTDFAGPDEVLKPGFVFACDINIPCPEQEMGIRIEDVILITETGCENLSQGLPRTVEEIEKLMSLDGIIQILKKSRLYEP
;
A
#
# COMPACT_ATOMS: atom_id res chain seq x y z
N HIS A 1 -5.06 8.50 -9.57
CA HIS A 1 -6.45 8.05 -9.84
C HIS A 1 -7.38 8.35 -8.65
N ASP A 2 -6.89 9.19 -7.73
CA ASP A 2 -7.61 9.71 -6.58
C ASP A 2 -7.82 11.22 -6.78
N PRO A 3 -8.99 11.65 -7.28
CA PRO A 3 -9.24 13.05 -7.53
C PRO A 3 -9.33 13.81 -6.19
N VAL A 4 -8.28 14.54 -5.87
CA VAL A 4 -8.32 15.64 -4.90
C VAL A 4 -9.05 16.82 -5.57
N THR A 5 -10.05 17.36 -4.88
CA THR A 5 -10.98 18.39 -5.44
C THR A 5 -10.28 19.66 -5.92
N ASP A 6 -9.11 19.99 -5.36
CA ASP A 6 -8.39 21.25 -5.62
C ASP A 6 -7.05 21.06 -6.34
N PHE A 7 -6.76 19.86 -6.86
CA PHE A 7 -5.48 19.61 -7.55
C PHE A 7 -5.48 20.22 -8.95
N ALA A 8 -4.59 21.18 -9.16
CA ALA A 8 -4.50 21.94 -10.40
C ALA A 8 -3.80 21.20 -11.55
N GLY A 9 -3.27 19.99 -11.30
CA GLY A 9 -2.62 19.14 -12.29
C GLY A 9 -1.16 18.82 -11.96
N PRO A 10 -0.46 18.08 -12.83
CA PRO A 10 0.87 17.52 -12.54
C PRO A 10 1.96 18.57 -12.29
N ASP A 11 1.77 19.80 -12.77
CA ASP A 11 2.71 20.90 -12.58
C ASP A 11 2.47 21.70 -11.28
N GLU A 12 1.44 21.35 -10.49
CA GLU A 12 1.21 22.02 -9.21
C GLU A 12 2.34 21.70 -8.23
N VAL A 13 2.92 22.76 -7.65
CA VAL A 13 3.91 22.62 -6.59
C VAL A 13 3.25 22.02 -5.35
N LEU A 14 3.82 20.92 -4.86
CA LEU A 14 3.38 20.23 -3.65
C LEU A 14 3.45 21.16 -2.44
N LYS A 15 2.40 21.18 -1.62
CA LYS A 15 2.29 22.00 -0.41
C LYS A 15 2.03 21.12 0.81
N PRO A 16 2.47 21.53 2.01
CA PRO A 16 2.10 20.84 3.26
C PRO A 16 0.59 20.61 3.37
N GLY A 17 0.22 19.41 3.83
CA GLY A 17 -1.18 18.96 3.90
C GLY A 17 -1.68 18.22 2.65
N PHE A 18 -0.92 18.22 1.56
CA PHE A 18 -1.25 17.37 0.41
C PHE A 18 -1.13 15.89 0.79
N VAL A 19 -2.13 15.11 0.41
CA VAL A 19 -2.13 13.65 0.58
C VAL A 19 -2.45 13.00 -0.76
N PHE A 20 -1.59 12.09 -1.21
CA PHE A 20 -1.77 11.42 -2.50
C PHE A 20 -1.15 10.01 -2.50
N ALA A 21 -1.58 9.19 -3.46
CA ALA A 21 -0.99 7.89 -3.72
C ALA A 21 0.28 8.02 -4.58
N CYS A 22 1.36 7.34 -4.17
CA CYS A 22 2.56 7.12 -4.98
C CYS A 22 2.53 5.66 -5.47
N ASP A 23 2.12 5.43 -6.72
CA ASP A 23 1.54 4.16 -7.21
C ASP A 23 2.30 3.54 -8.40
N ILE A 24 3.60 3.29 -8.24
CA ILE A 24 4.43 2.71 -9.31
C ILE A 24 3.91 1.34 -9.73
N ASN A 25 3.60 1.20 -11.03
CA ASN A 25 2.96 0.04 -11.63
C ASN A 25 3.75 -0.48 -12.83
N ILE A 26 3.98 -1.80 -12.87
CA ILE A 26 4.64 -2.52 -13.96
C ILE A 26 3.70 -3.64 -14.43
N PRO A 27 2.98 -3.45 -15.56
CA PRO A 27 2.24 -4.53 -16.21
C PRO A 27 3.18 -5.47 -16.97
N CYS A 28 2.96 -6.79 -16.87
CA CYS A 28 3.73 -7.83 -17.54
C CYS A 28 2.77 -8.85 -18.22
N PRO A 29 2.09 -8.44 -19.30
CA PRO A 29 1.03 -9.25 -19.91
C PRO A 29 1.53 -10.58 -20.49
N GLU A 30 2.78 -10.66 -20.94
CA GLU A 30 3.38 -11.89 -21.47
C GLU A 30 3.48 -13.01 -20.42
N GLN A 31 3.53 -12.64 -19.14
CA GLN A 31 3.58 -13.56 -18.01
C GLN A 31 2.25 -13.62 -17.25
N GLU A 32 1.17 -13.08 -17.81
CA GLU A 32 -0.15 -12.95 -17.17
C GLU A 32 -0.07 -12.34 -15.76
N MET A 33 0.86 -11.39 -15.54
CA MET A 33 1.09 -10.77 -14.25
C MET A 33 1.22 -9.25 -14.33
N GLY A 34 1.26 -8.62 -13.16
CA GLY A 34 1.60 -7.21 -12.99
C GLY A 34 1.90 -6.94 -11.53
N ILE A 35 2.75 -5.96 -11.27
CA ILE A 35 3.13 -5.56 -9.92
C ILE A 35 2.85 -4.06 -9.78
N ARG A 36 2.11 -3.69 -8.74
CA ARG A 36 1.98 -2.29 -8.30
C ARG A 36 2.39 -2.21 -6.83
N ILE A 37 3.25 -1.25 -6.52
CA ILE A 37 3.61 -0.91 -5.15
C ILE A 37 3.13 0.52 -4.92
N GLU A 38 2.28 0.70 -3.92
CA GLU A 38 1.55 1.93 -3.70
C GLU A 38 1.65 2.38 -2.24
N ASP A 39 1.94 3.67 -2.05
CA ASP A 39 2.01 4.31 -0.74
C ASP A 39 1.13 5.54 -0.63
N VAL A 40 0.66 5.81 0.59
CA VAL A 40 -0.05 7.06 0.92
C VAL A 40 0.96 8.05 1.48
N ILE A 41 1.22 9.12 0.73
CA ILE A 41 2.21 10.14 1.07
C ILE A 41 1.51 11.41 1.54
N LEU A 42 1.88 11.88 2.74
CA LEU A 42 1.54 13.19 3.28
C LEU A 42 2.71 14.14 3.06
N ILE A 43 2.48 15.30 2.47
CA ILE A 43 3.49 16.37 2.40
C ILE A 43 3.48 17.17 3.70
N THR A 44 4.66 17.38 4.27
CA THR A 44 4.89 18.12 5.52
C THR A 44 5.69 19.40 5.23
N GLU A 45 5.82 20.28 6.22
CA GLU A 45 6.60 21.53 6.10
C GLU A 45 8.06 21.31 5.69
N THR A 46 8.62 20.14 5.99
CA THR A 46 10.05 19.83 5.78
C THR A 46 10.30 18.64 4.86
N GLY A 47 9.27 18.08 4.22
CA GLY A 47 9.41 16.90 3.36
C GLY A 47 8.09 16.15 3.19
N CYS A 48 8.13 14.83 3.40
CA CYS A 48 6.95 13.98 3.36
C CYS A 48 6.98 12.87 4.42
N GLU A 49 5.80 12.37 4.75
CA GLU A 49 5.59 11.22 5.63
C GLU A 49 4.86 10.12 4.84
N ASN A 50 5.28 8.87 5.04
CA ASN A 50 4.66 7.71 4.42
C ASN A 50 3.68 7.05 5.41
N LEU A 51 2.39 7.28 5.21
CA LEU A 51 1.33 6.81 6.11
C LEU A 51 1.10 5.29 6.02
N SER A 52 1.67 4.62 5.01
CA SER A 52 1.60 3.16 4.79
C SER A 52 2.91 2.43 5.14
N GLN A 53 3.85 3.08 5.84
CA GLN A 53 5.16 2.50 6.16
C GLN A 53 5.10 1.22 7.02
N GLY A 54 4.01 1.00 7.77
CA GLY A 54 3.85 -0.19 8.61
C GLY A 54 3.55 -1.50 7.87
N LEU A 55 3.35 -1.46 6.55
CA LEU A 55 3.05 -2.62 5.73
C LEU A 55 4.35 -3.30 5.23
N PRO A 56 4.40 -4.65 5.15
CA PRO A 56 5.55 -5.34 4.58
C PRO A 56 5.72 -4.99 3.10
N ARG A 57 6.98 -4.83 2.65
CA ARG A 57 7.29 -4.43 1.28
C ARG A 57 8.33 -5.28 0.61
N THR A 58 9.34 -5.72 1.35
CA THR A 58 10.34 -6.60 0.75
C THR A 58 9.74 -7.99 0.55
N VAL A 59 10.30 -8.75 -0.38
CA VAL A 59 9.89 -10.13 -0.63
C VAL A 59 9.96 -10.94 0.68
N GLU A 60 11.04 -10.76 1.45
CA GLU A 60 11.26 -11.47 2.71
C GLU A 60 10.21 -11.11 3.78
N GLU A 61 9.82 -9.83 3.89
CA GLU A 61 8.79 -9.39 4.83
C GLU A 61 7.42 -9.96 4.47
N ILE A 62 7.08 -9.97 3.18
CA ILE A 62 5.82 -10.50 2.66
C ILE A 62 5.76 -12.00 2.89
N GLU A 63 6.78 -12.75 2.48
CA GLU A 63 6.85 -14.20 2.66
C GLU A 63 6.79 -14.58 4.15
N LYS A 64 7.48 -13.83 5.00
CA LYS A 64 7.41 -14.02 6.46
C LYS A 64 6.00 -13.79 6.98
N LEU A 65 5.32 -12.71 6.58
CA LEU A 65 3.94 -12.46 6.99
C LEU A 65 3.00 -13.59 6.54
N MET A 66 3.13 -14.03 5.28
CA MET A 66 2.31 -15.11 4.71
C MET A 66 2.52 -16.46 5.38
N SER A 67 3.67 -16.68 6.02
CA SER A 67 3.96 -17.89 6.78
C SER A 67 3.24 -17.98 8.14
N LEU A 68 2.68 -16.86 8.62
CA LEU A 68 1.92 -16.83 9.87
C LEU A 68 0.49 -17.33 9.66
N ASP A 69 -0.14 -17.82 10.73
CA ASP A 69 -1.56 -18.15 10.67
C ASP A 69 -2.40 -16.89 10.47
N GLY A 70 -3.19 -16.86 9.39
CA GLY A 70 -4.25 -15.89 9.22
C GLY A 70 -5.42 -16.13 10.19
N ILE A 71 -6.32 -15.16 10.28
CA ILE A 71 -7.39 -15.17 11.30
C ILE A 71 -8.26 -16.44 11.25
N ILE A 72 -8.58 -16.94 10.07
CA ILE A 72 -9.38 -18.17 9.91
C ILE A 72 -8.61 -19.39 10.44
N GLN A 73 -7.31 -19.49 10.16
CA GLN A 73 -6.47 -20.58 10.67
C GLN A 73 -6.39 -20.52 12.21
N ILE A 74 -6.23 -19.33 12.79
CA ILE A 74 -6.21 -19.12 14.25
C ILE A 74 -7.54 -19.54 14.87
N LEU A 75 -8.68 -19.11 14.30
CA LEU A 75 -10.01 -19.43 14.83
C LEU A 75 -10.32 -20.92 14.76
N LYS A 76 -9.91 -21.61 13.68
CA LYS A 76 -10.02 -23.08 13.56
C LYS A 76 -9.18 -23.79 14.63
N LYS A 77 -7.92 -23.40 14.81
CA LYS A 77 -7.04 -23.97 15.86
C LYS A 77 -7.60 -23.73 17.27
N SER A 78 -8.27 -22.61 17.47
CA SER A 78 -8.92 -22.24 18.73
C SER A 78 -10.32 -22.85 18.91
N ARG A 79 -10.83 -23.61 17.93
CA ARG A 79 -12.19 -24.19 17.91
C ARG A 79 -13.31 -23.15 18.06
N LEU A 80 -13.07 -21.95 17.56
CA LEU A 80 -14.02 -20.83 17.57
C LEU A 80 -14.73 -20.65 16.22
N TYR A 81 -14.36 -21.42 15.21
CA TYR A 81 -14.96 -21.39 13.88
C TYR A 81 -14.90 -22.78 13.23
N GLU A 82 -16.06 -23.33 12.88
CA GLU A 82 -16.22 -24.49 12.00
C GLU A 82 -17.15 -24.06 10.84
N PRO A 83 -16.78 -24.36 9.58
CA PRO A 83 -17.48 -23.89 8.38
C PRO A 83 -18.88 -24.48 8.19
#